data_AF-A0AA92NU86-F1
#
_entry.id   AF-A0AA92NU86-F1
#
_cell.length_a   1.000
_cell.length_b   1.000
_cell.length_c   1.000
_cell.angle_alpha   90.00
_cell.angle_beta   90.00
_cell.angle_gamma   90.00
#
_symmetry.space_group_name_H-M   'P 1'
#
loop_
_entity.id
_entity.type
_entity.pdbx_description
1 polymer ?
#
loop_
_entity_poly.entity_id
_entity_poly.type
_entity_poly.pdbx_seq_one_letter_code
_entity_poly.pdbx_strand_id
1 'polypeptide(L)'
;MKNPNTESGKMVGQTAATGFQVGVRRTMSVTPEQAWAFLTSSEGVKLWLGHVSDLTFSEGESFTSSDGISGQFRVVKPLRQFRLKWSMKEWEKPSTLQIRLLSDKPDRTTISFHQENLDNMNTREQMKLHWEEVLNEIRKNVSMMERE
;
A
#
# COMPACT_ATOMS: atom_id res chain seq x y z
N MET A 1 29.66 19.88 -40.42
CA MET A 1 29.40 18.65 -39.64
C MET A 1 28.75 19.10 -38.33
N LYS A 2 27.46 18.79 -38.13
CA LYS A 2 26.68 19.18 -36.95
C LYS A 2 26.42 17.91 -36.13
N ASN A 3 26.87 17.85 -34.88
CA ASN A 3 26.44 16.84 -33.92
C ASN A 3 25.18 17.36 -33.21
N PRO A 4 24.04 16.65 -33.23
CA PRO A 4 22.96 16.93 -32.31
C PRO A 4 23.14 16.12 -31.02
N ASN A 5 23.14 16.87 -29.92
CA ASN A 5 23.02 16.42 -28.54
C ASN A 5 21.89 15.39 -28.42
N THR A 6 22.20 14.15 -28.01
CA THR A 6 21.18 13.17 -27.63
C THR A 6 20.87 13.41 -26.15
N GLU A 7 19.81 14.16 -25.89
CA GLU A 7 19.25 14.31 -24.54
C GLU A 7 18.74 12.95 -24.06
N SER A 8 19.46 12.37 -23.11
CA SER A 8 19.07 11.16 -22.40
C SER A 8 17.83 11.46 -21.55
N GLY A 9 16.64 11.19 -22.10
CA GLY A 9 15.38 11.22 -21.37
C GLY A 9 15.38 10.19 -20.24
N LYS A 10 15.83 10.59 -19.05
CA LYS A 10 15.60 9.81 -17.82
C LYS A 10 14.11 9.84 -17.52
N MET A 11 13.41 8.76 -17.86
CA MET A 11 12.07 8.50 -17.34
C MET A 11 12.12 8.47 -15.81
N VAL A 12 11.31 9.32 -15.18
CA VAL A 12 11.13 9.36 -13.73
C VAL A 12 10.66 7.97 -13.26
N GLY A 13 11.46 7.31 -12.42
CA GLY A 13 11.09 6.07 -11.74
C GLY A 13 11.96 4.84 -12.01
N GLN A 14 13.00 4.93 -12.83
CA GLN A 14 13.88 3.79 -13.13
C GLN A 14 15.21 3.90 -12.37
N THR A 15 15.36 3.16 -11.28
CA THR A 15 16.67 2.90 -10.65
C THR A 15 17.19 1.55 -11.14
N ALA A 16 18.42 1.55 -11.63
CA ALA A 16 19.02 0.56 -12.54
C ALA A 16 19.18 -0.90 -12.04
N ALA A 17 18.51 -1.31 -10.96
CA ALA A 17 18.54 -2.69 -10.45
C ALA A 17 17.34 -3.13 -9.60
N THR A 18 16.28 -2.32 -9.44
CA THR A 18 15.32 -2.50 -8.31
C THR A 18 13.83 -2.53 -8.68
N GLY A 19 13.49 -2.72 -9.97
CA GLY A 19 12.09 -2.70 -10.42
C GLY A 19 11.43 -1.32 -10.32
N PHE A 20 10.14 -1.26 -10.64
CA PHE A 20 9.30 -0.07 -10.56
C PHE A 20 8.72 0.11 -9.14
N GLN A 21 8.33 1.34 -8.82
CA GLN A 21 7.73 1.67 -7.53
C GLN A 21 6.60 2.71 -7.64
N VAL A 22 5.72 2.69 -6.65
CA VAL A 22 4.61 3.63 -6.54
C VAL A 22 4.35 3.99 -5.07
N GLY A 23 4.04 5.25 -4.81
CA GLY A 23 3.64 5.73 -3.50
C GLY A 23 2.42 6.63 -3.59
N VAL A 24 1.40 6.37 -2.78
CA VAL A 24 0.19 7.17 -2.67
C VAL A 24 -0.15 7.41 -1.21
N ARG A 25 -0.84 8.52 -0.93
CA ARG A 25 -1.22 8.90 0.45
C ARG A 25 -2.49 9.73 0.46
N ARG A 26 -3.25 9.60 1.55
CA ARG A 26 -4.41 10.44 1.86
C ARG A 26 -4.42 10.79 3.33
N THR A 27 -4.85 12.00 3.64
CA THR A 27 -5.08 12.48 5.01
C THR A 27 -6.56 12.39 5.33
N MET A 28 -6.85 11.89 6.52
CA MET A 28 -8.18 11.56 7.04
C MET A 28 -8.36 12.31 8.36
N SER A 29 -9.56 12.82 8.62
CA SER A 29 -9.90 13.52 9.87
C SER A 29 -10.23 12.52 10.97
N VAL A 30 -9.36 11.56 11.23
CA VAL A 30 -9.51 10.59 12.32
C VAL A 30 -8.20 10.44 13.08
N THR A 31 -8.31 10.02 14.34
CA THR A 31 -7.16 9.71 15.18
C THR A 31 -6.34 8.54 14.60
N PRO A 32 -5.05 8.43 14.94
CA PRO A 32 -4.22 7.28 14.53
C PRO A 32 -4.80 5.94 14.99
N GLU A 33 -5.43 5.92 16.16
CA GLU A 33 -6.09 4.76 16.75
C GLU A 33 -7.29 4.32 15.92
N GLN A 34 -8.16 5.25 15.52
CA GLN A 34 -9.31 4.95 14.64
C GLN A 34 -8.85 4.49 13.25
N ALA A 35 -7.85 5.16 12.67
CA ALA A 35 -7.28 4.76 11.39
C ALA A 35 -6.69 3.36 11.43
N TRP A 36 -5.94 3.04 12.49
CA TRP A 36 -5.35 1.71 12.69
C TRP A 36 -6.41 0.65 12.92
N ALA A 37 -7.37 0.91 13.81
CA ALA A 37 -8.45 -0.01 14.12
C ALA A 37 -9.22 -0.41 12.86
N PHE A 38 -9.57 0.57 12.02
CA PHE A 38 -10.21 0.31 10.73
C PHE A 38 -9.28 -0.45 9.78
N LEU A 39 -8.02 -0.02 9.61
CA LEU A 39 -7.06 -0.68 8.71
C LEU A 39 -6.88 -2.18 9.03
N THR A 40 -6.97 -2.53 10.32
CA THR A 40 -6.84 -3.90 10.82
C THR A 40 -8.16 -4.63 11.05
N SER A 41 -9.31 -3.99 10.80
CA SER A 41 -10.62 -4.64 10.88
C SER A 41 -10.86 -5.58 9.70
N SER A 42 -11.86 -6.45 9.78
CA SER A 42 -12.29 -7.29 8.66
C SER A 42 -12.60 -6.48 7.40
N GLU A 43 -13.27 -5.34 7.57
CA GLU A 43 -13.68 -4.44 6.48
C GLU A 43 -12.45 -3.75 5.87
N GLY A 44 -11.55 -3.22 6.70
CA GLY A 44 -10.34 -2.58 6.23
C GLY A 44 -9.41 -3.57 5.53
N VAL A 45 -9.13 -4.73 6.16
CA VAL A 45 -8.32 -5.81 5.58
C VAL A 45 -8.84 -6.22 4.21
N LYS A 46 -10.15 -6.37 4.07
CA LYS A 46 -10.78 -6.70 2.79
C LYS A 46 -10.44 -5.71 1.68
N LEU A 47 -10.26 -4.42 2.00
CA LEU A 47 -9.90 -3.41 0.99
C LEU A 47 -8.48 -3.59 0.43
N TRP A 48 -7.50 -4.00 1.24
CA TRP A 48 -6.08 -4.02 0.82
C TRP A 48 -5.44 -5.40 0.73
N LEU A 49 -6.02 -6.44 1.34
CA LEU A 49 -5.61 -7.84 1.23
C LEU A 49 -6.69 -8.74 0.60
N GLY A 50 -7.90 -8.23 0.36
CA GLY A 50 -9.03 -9.09 0.00
C GLY A 50 -9.50 -9.95 1.17
N HIS A 51 -10.25 -11.01 0.88
CA HIS A 51 -10.84 -11.87 1.90
C HIS A 51 -9.81 -12.88 2.43
N VAL A 52 -9.34 -12.61 3.64
CA VAL A 52 -8.41 -13.47 4.38
C VAL A 52 -9.11 -14.01 5.62
N SER A 53 -9.09 -15.32 5.80
CA SER A 53 -9.56 -15.98 7.02
C SER A 53 -8.45 -16.01 8.08
N ASP A 54 -8.82 -15.82 9.35
CA ASP A 54 -7.93 -15.99 10.52
C ASP A 54 -6.61 -15.21 10.46
N LEU A 55 -6.65 -13.97 9.96
CA LEU A 55 -5.47 -13.12 9.83
C LEU A 55 -4.97 -12.62 11.19
N THR A 56 -3.71 -12.90 11.50
CA THR A 56 -3.00 -12.32 12.65
C THR A 56 -1.97 -11.29 12.19
N PHE A 57 -1.88 -10.17 12.89
CA PHE A 57 -0.86 -9.15 12.61
C PHE A 57 0.38 -9.37 13.48
N SER A 58 1.24 -10.31 13.08
CA SER A 58 2.52 -10.59 13.73
C SER A 58 3.65 -10.68 12.70
N GLU A 59 4.88 -10.32 13.11
CA GLU A 59 6.03 -10.48 12.24
C GLU A 59 6.28 -11.97 11.95
N GLY A 60 6.47 -12.31 10.68
CA GLY A 60 6.62 -13.67 10.19
C GLY A 60 5.32 -14.31 9.69
N GLU A 61 4.16 -13.76 10.05
CA GLU A 61 2.86 -14.32 9.66
C GLU A 61 2.64 -14.22 8.15
N SER A 62 2.14 -15.31 7.57
CA SER A 62 1.85 -15.42 6.15
C SER A 62 0.35 -15.58 5.93
N PHE A 63 -0.14 -15.05 4.82
CA PHE A 63 -1.55 -15.15 4.47
C PHE A 63 -1.74 -15.43 2.99
N THR A 64 -2.90 -16.00 2.68
CA THR A 64 -3.45 -16.10 1.33
C THR A 64 -4.91 -15.68 1.38
N SER A 65 -5.28 -14.82 0.46
CA SER A 65 -6.63 -14.32 0.25
C SER A 65 -7.34 -15.12 -0.83
N SER A 66 -8.66 -15.29 -0.72
CA SER A 66 -9.45 -15.92 -1.80
C SER A 66 -9.44 -15.09 -3.09
N ASP A 67 -9.07 -13.82 -3.01
CA ASP A 67 -8.93 -12.89 -4.14
C ASP A 67 -7.58 -13.07 -4.87
N GLY A 68 -6.77 -14.07 -4.49
CA GLY A 68 -5.50 -14.37 -5.14
C GLY A 68 -4.33 -13.50 -4.69
N ILE A 69 -4.48 -12.75 -3.60
CA ILE A 69 -3.40 -12.00 -2.95
C ILE A 69 -2.73 -12.91 -1.92
N SER A 70 -1.41 -12.89 -1.84
CA SER A 70 -0.65 -13.57 -0.80
C SER A 70 0.48 -12.70 -0.27
N GLY A 71 0.93 -13.00 0.94
CA GLY A 71 2.00 -12.21 1.54
C GLY A 71 2.57 -12.77 2.83
N GLN A 72 3.54 -12.02 3.36
CA GLN A 72 4.11 -12.26 4.68
C GLN A 72 4.42 -10.93 5.35
N PHE A 73 3.96 -10.74 6.58
CA PHE A 73 4.32 -9.61 7.42
C PHE A 73 5.79 -9.70 7.82
N ARG A 74 6.55 -8.66 7.49
CA ARG A 74 7.99 -8.54 7.80
C ARG A 74 8.25 -7.51 8.88
N VAL A 75 7.37 -6.52 9.03
CA VAL A 75 7.37 -5.55 10.12
C VAL A 75 5.93 -5.27 10.52
N VAL A 76 5.64 -5.34 11.82
CA VAL A 76 4.35 -4.94 12.39
C VAL A 76 4.62 -3.99 13.55
N LYS A 77 4.32 -2.71 13.35
CA LYS A 77 4.42 -1.68 14.39
C LYS A 77 3.03 -1.06 14.57
N PRO A 78 2.31 -1.43 15.64
CA PRO A 78 0.99 -0.88 15.94
C PRO A 78 0.95 0.65 15.84
N LEU A 79 -0.15 1.17 15.30
CA LEU A 79 -0.42 2.60 15.08
C LEU A 79 0.57 3.31 14.14
N ARG A 80 1.50 2.59 13.49
CA ARG A 80 2.63 3.21 12.77
C ARG A 80 2.88 2.61 11.41
N GLN A 81 3.06 1.29 11.33
CA GLN A 81 3.64 0.70 10.12
C GLN A 81 3.33 -0.79 9.95
N PHE A 82 3.04 -1.16 8.71
CA PHE A 82 3.25 -2.49 8.18
C PHE A 82 4.33 -2.48 7.10
N ARG A 83 5.13 -3.55 7.05
CA ARG A 83 5.91 -3.93 5.86
C ARG A 83 5.66 -5.40 5.59
N LEU A 84 5.37 -5.73 4.34
CA LEU A 84 5.11 -7.10 3.95
C LEU A 84 5.73 -7.42 2.59
N LYS A 85 6.02 -8.72 2.38
CA LYS A 85 6.06 -9.28 1.03
C LYS A 85 4.63 -9.38 0.54
N TRP A 86 4.37 -8.99 -0.70
CA TRP A 86 3.02 -8.93 -1.26
C TRP A 86 3.05 -9.38 -2.72
N SER A 87 2.14 -10.27 -3.11
CA SER A 87 2.07 -10.82 -4.47
C SER A 87 0.64 -11.11 -4.88
N MET A 88 0.31 -10.87 -6.14
CA MET A 88 -0.86 -11.48 -6.77
C MET A 88 -0.50 -12.86 -7.31
N LYS A 89 -1.50 -13.72 -7.48
CA LYS A 89 -1.38 -15.11 -7.97
C LYS A 89 -0.63 -15.22 -9.31
N GLU A 90 -0.79 -14.24 -10.19
CA GLU A 90 -0.20 -14.25 -11.54
C GLU A 90 1.22 -13.66 -11.58
N TRP A 91 1.72 -13.12 -10.47
CA TRP A 91 3.04 -12.48 -10.45
C TRP A 91 4.16 -13.51 -10.28
N GLU A 92 5.21 -13.40 -11.09
CA GLU A 92 6.40 -14.27 -10.97
C GLU A 92 7.19 -14.05 -9.69
N LYS A 93 7.18 -12.80 -9.18
CA LYS A 93 7.97 -12.38 -8.00
C LYS A 93 7.14 -11.49 -7.08
N PRO A 94 7.31 -11.62 -5.76
CA PRO A 94 6.64 -10.75 -4.82
C PRO A 94 7.24 -9.34 -4.84
N SER A 95 6.36 -8.37 -4.64
CA SER A 95 6.72 -6.98 -4.32
C SER A 95 6.96 -6.78 -2.82
N THR A 96 7.49 -5.61 -2.45
CA THR A 96 7.45 -5.13 -1.07
C THR A 96 6.36 -4.09 -0.95
N LEU A 97 5.40 -4.29 -0.04
CA LEU A 97 4.39 -3.29 0.31
C LEU A 97 4.69 -2.72 1.70
N GLN A 98 4.64 -1.39 1.81
CA GLN A 98 4.76 -0.65 3.06
C GLN A 98 3.50 0.19 3.26
N ILE A 99 2.88 0.07 4.44
CA ILE A 99 1.75 0.89 4.85
C ILE A 99 2.20 1.69 6.08
N ARG A 100 2.00 3.01 6.06
CA ARG A 100 2.40 3.88 7.18
C ARG A 100 1.25 4.79 7.60
N LEU A 101 1.13 4.97 8.91
CA LEU A 101 0.30 5.98 9.54
C LEU A 101 1.22 7.12 10.00
N LEU A 102 0.93 8.33 9.54
CA LEU A 102 1.65 9.54 9.91
C LEU A 102 0.64 10.52 10.49
N SER A 103 0.91 11.06 11.66
CA SER A 103 0.03 12.04 12.29
C SER A 103 0.87 13.16 12.86
N ASP A 104 0.51 14.40 12.50
CA ASP A 104 1.08 15.63 13.04
C ASP A 104 0.14 16.31 14.04
N LYS A 105 -1.11 15.84 14.13
CA LYS A 105 -2.18 16.34 14.99
C LYS A 105 -3.04 15.19 15.50
N PRO A 106 -3.54 15.25 16.75
CA PRO A 106 -4.25 14.13 17.36
C PRO A 106 -5.52 13.70 16.61
N ASP A 107 -6.19 14.62 15.92
CA ASP A 107 -7.45 14.43 15.19
C ASP A 107 -7.28 14.13 13.69
N ARG A 108 -6.03 13.90 13.24
CA ARG A 108 -5.73 13.77 11.82
C ARG A 108 -4.62 12.78 11.54
N THR A 109 -4.88 11.88 10.61
CA THR A 109 -3.93 10.83 10.23
C THR A 109 -3.79 10.74 8.71
N THR A 110 -2.57 10.74 8.21
CA THR A 110 -2.23 10.32 6.86
C THR A 110 -1.97 8.83 6.82
N ILE A 111 -2.67 8.09 5.97
CA ILE A 111 -2.31 6.73 5.58
C ILE A 111 -1.57 6.79 4.24
N SER A 112 -0.43 6.09 4.16
CA SER A 112 0.38 5.99 2.94
C SER A 112 0.63 4.54 2.57
N PHE A 113 0.43 4.21 1.29
CA PHE A 113 0.85 2.97 0.67
C PHE A 113 2.08 3.26 -0.21
N HIS A 114 3.12 2.45 -0.06
CA HIS A 114 4.30 2.50 -0.92
C HIS A 114 4.70 1.08 -1.30
N GLN A 115 4.80 0.83 -2.60
CA GLN A 115 5.08 -0.48 -3.15
C GLN A 115 6.30 -0.43 -4.07
N GLU A 116 7.20 -1.39 -3.89
CA GLU A 116 8.50 -1.51 -4.57
C GLU A 116 8.65 -2.89 -5.21
N ASN A 117 9.64 -3.05 -6.10
CA ASN A 117 9.91 -4.27 -6.87
C ASN A 117 8.76 -4.68 -7.80
N LEU A 118 8.06 -3.70 -8.39
CA LEU A 118 7.10 -3.97 -9.46
C LEU A 118 7.86 -4.29 -10.77
N ASP A 119 7.31 -5.19 -11.56
CA ASP A 119 7.99 -5.78 -12.72
C ASP A 119 8.09 -4.81 -13.91
N ASN A 120 7.03 -4.02 -14.16
CA ASN A 120 6.95 -3.12 -15.29
C ASN A 120 6.12 -1.85 -15.01
N MET A 121 6.18 -0.90 -15.95
CA MET A 121 5.48 0.39 -15.84
C MET A 121 3.95 0.26 -15.84
N ASN A 122 3.39 -0.70 -16.57
CA ASN A 122 1.95 -0.93 -16.60
C ASN A 122 1.44 -1.43 -15.23
N THR A 123 2.12 -2.42 -14.64
CA THR A 123 1.83 -2.90 -13.27
C THR A 123 1.92 -1.75 -12.27
N ARG A 124 2.91 -0.86 -12.40
CA ARG A 124 3.05 0.33 -11.56
C ARG A 124 1.84 1.26 -11.64
N GLU A 125 1.35 1.58 -12.84
CA GLU A 125 0.15 2.43 -13.00
C GLU A 125 -1.11 1.72 -12.49
N GLN A 126 -1.26 0.42 -12.75
CA GLN A 126 -2.37 -0.37 -12.21
C GLN A 126 -2.39 -0.35 -10.67
N MET A 127 -1.25 -0.60 -10.04
CA MET A 127 -1.14 -0.56 -8.57
C MET A 127 -1.33 0.85 -8.02
N LYS A 128 -0.92 1.90 -8.74
CA LYS A 128 -1.21 3.28 -8.36
C LYS A 128 -2.71 3.51 -8.22
N LEU A 129 -3.47 3.15 -9.26
CA LEU A 129 -4.93 3.31 -9.28
C LEU A 129 -5.58 2.46 -8.19
N HIS A 130 -5.14 1.22 -8.02
CA HIS A 130 -5.62 0.34 -6.96
C HIS A 130 -5.44 0.97 -5.57
N TRP A 131 -4.23 1.44 -5.24
CA TRP A 131 -3.98 2.03 -3.92
C TRP A 131 -4.65 3.39 -3.71
N GLU A 132 -4.83 4.18 -4.77
CA GLU A 132 -5.65 5.40 -4.71
C GLU A 132 -7.10 5.06 -4.36
N GLU A 133 -7.66 4.03 -4.97
CA GLU A 133 -9.03 3.58 -4.71
C GLU A 133 -9.19 3.01 -3.29
N VAL A 134 -8.26 2.16 -2.85
CA VAL A 134 -8.23 1.65 -1.47
C VAL A 134 -8.22 2.82 -0.48
N LEU A 135 -7.38 3.83 -0.67
CA LEU A 135 -7.36 5.01 0.21
C LEU A 135 -8.67 5.82 0.18
N ASN A 136 -9.33 5.90 -0.98
CA ASN A 136 -10.63 6.56 -1.10
C ASN A 136 -11.72 5.81 -0.31
N GLU A 137 -11.77 4.49 -0.44
CA GLU A 137 -12.75 3.66 0.29
C GLU A 137 -12.47 3.64 1.79
N ILE A 138 -11.21 3.56 2.24
CA ILE A 138 -10.88 3.73 3.66
C ILE A 138 -11.39 5.10 4.14
N ARG A 139 -11.14 6.18 3.39
CA ARG A 139 -11.57 7.54 3.78
C ARG A 139 -13.07 7.65 3.91
N LYS A 140 -13.81 7.08 2.97
CA LYS A 140 -15.27 7.08 2.98
C LYS A 140 -15.82 6.35 4.21
N ASN A 141 -15.30 5.16 4.49
CA ASN A 141 -15.75 4.35 5.63
C ASN A 141 -15.43 5.02 6.97
N VAL A 142 -14.20 5.51 7.18
CA VAL A 142 -13.87 6.18 8.45
C VAL A 142 -14.63 7.49 8.65
N SER A 143 -15.01 8.19 7.57
CA SER A 143 -15.86 9.38 7.65
C SER A 143 -17.32 9.09 7.99
N MET A 144 -17.77 7.86 7.74
CA MET A 144 -19.13 7.42 8.11
C MET A 144 -19.20 7.09 9.61
N MET A 145 -18.12 6.56 10.18
CA MET A 145 -18.02 6.23 11.61
C MET A 145 -18.13 7.46 12.54
N GLU A 146 -17.84 8.67 12.06
CA GLU A 146 -18.01 9.90 12.84
C GLU A 146 -19.47 10.37 12.93
N ARG A 147 -20.37 9.81 12.10
CA ARG A 147 -21.77 10.24 12.00
C ARG A 147 -22.74 9.34 12.80
N GLU A 148 -22.24 8.29 13.42
CA GLU A 148 -22.98 7.35 14.27
C GLU A 148 -22.67 7.59 15.75
#